data_AF-A0A965QQ14-F1
#
_entry.id   AF-A0A965QQ14-F1
#
_cell.length_a   1.000
_cell.length_b   1.000
_cell.length_c   1.000
_cell.angle_alpha   90.00
_cell.angle_beta   90.00
_cell.angle_gamma   90.00
#
_symmetry.space_group_name_H-M   'P 1'
#
loop_
_entity.id
_entity.type
_entity.pdbx_description
1 polymer ?
#
loop_
_entity_poly.entity_id
_entity_poly.type
_entity_poly.pdbx_seq_one_letter_code
_entity_poly.pdbx_strand_id
1 'polypeptide(L)' 'MISLTYGSHSIPLVWSLLTDKKCGNSDFQDRKNIIDKLLEIVPVSRVEVLLADREFLSA' A
#
# COMPACT_ATOMS: atom_id res chain seq x y z
N MET A 1 4.94 -0.12 -1.12
CA MET A 1 5.03 -1.56 -0.80
C MET A 1 4.00 -1.88 0.26
N ILE A 2 3.29 -3.00 0.13
CA ILE A 2 2.39 -3.56 1.13
C ILE A 2 2.92 -4.93 1.52
N SER A 3 2.97 -5.20 2.82
CA SER A 3 3.31 -6.50 3.38
C SER A 3 2.31 -6.92 4.44
N LEU A 4 2.06 -8.23 4.53
CA LEU A 4 1.37 -8.86 5.63
C LEU A 4 2.38 -9.09 6.75
N THR A 5 2.11 -8.54 7.94
CA THR A 5 2.93 -8.83 9.12
C THR A 5 2.21 -9.84 10.00
N TYR A 6 2.89 -10.95 10.31
CA TYR A 6 2.40 -11.98 11.23
C TYR A 6 3.51 -12.36 12.23
N GLY A 7 3.31 -12.01 13.50
CA GLY A 7 4.35 -12.12 14.51
C GLY A 7 5.58 -11.29 14.15
N SER A 8 6.74 -11.93 14.08
CA SER A 8 8.01 -11.31 13.69
C SER A 8 8.30 -11.35 12.18
N HIS A 9 7.37 -11.87 11.37
CA HIS A 9 7.58 -12.08 9.94
C HIS A 9 6.78 -11.06 9.13
N SER A 10 7.41 -10.49 8.11
CA SER A 10 6.76 -9.60 7.14
C SER A 10 6.84 -10.26 5.76
N ILE A 11 5.68 -10.57 5.19
CA ILE A 11 5.53 -11.18 3.86
C ILE A 11 5.08 -10.09 2.89
N PRO A 12 5.90 -9.67 1.92
CA PRO A 12 5.49 -8.68 0.93
C PRO A 12 4.36 -9.25 0.06
N LEU A 13 3.25 -8.52 -0.04
CA LEU A 13 2.11 -8.90 -0.87
C LEU A 13 2.13 -8.18 -2.22
N VAL A 14 2.36 -6.86 -2.19
CA VAL A 14 2.36 -6.01 -3.38
C VAL A 14 3.50 -5.01 -3.28
N TRP A 15 4.34 -4.96 -4.31
CA TRP A 15 5.33 -3.89 -4.45
C TRP A 15 5.44 -3.46 -5.90
N SER A 16 5.86 -2.22 -6.09
CA SER A 16 6.18 -1.66 -7.39
C SER A 16 7.40 -0.77 -7.20
N LEU A 17 8.33 -0.85 -8.15
CA LEU A 17 9.50 0.01 -8.17
C LEU A 17 9.14 1.25 -9.00
N LEU A 18 9.28 2.43 -8.41
CA LEU A 18 9.07 3.71 -9.10
C LEU A 18 10.37 4.08 -9.82
N THR A 19 10.51 3.62 -11.06
CA THR A 19 11.74 3.79 -11.86
C THR A 19 11.88 5.19 -12.47
N ASP A 20 10.79 5.93 -12.53
CA ASP A 20 10.65 7.27 -13.11
C ASP A 20 10.78 8.39 -12.06
N LYS A 21 10.74 8.07 -10.77
CA LYS A 21 10.79 9.05 -9.66
C LYS A 21 12.11 8.97 -8.89
N LYS A 22 12.74 10.13 -8.66
CA LYS A 22 13.96 10.23 -7.85
C LYS A 22 13.66 9.76 -6.42
N CYS A 23 14.43 8.78 -5.95
CA CYS A 23 14.41 8.27 -4.58
C CYS A 23 13.13 7.54 -4.13
N GLY A 24 12.28 7.07 -5.06
CA GLY A 24 11.15 6.21 -4.69
C GLY A 24 10.04 6.92 -3.89
N ASN A 25 9.95 8.25 -3.99
CA ASN A 25 8.84 9.01 -3.42
C ASN A 25 7.56 8.69 -4.19
N SER A 26 6.72 7.85 -3.60
CA SER A 26 5.36 7.62 -4.06
C SER A 26 4.48 8.83 -3.74
N ASP A 27 3.67 9.27 -4.70
CA ASP A 27 2.62 10.26 -4.43
C ASP A 27 1.29 9.59 -4.04
N PHE A 28 0.26 10.41 -3.84
CA PHE A 28 -1.09 9.96 -3.53
C PHE A 28 -1.61 8.89 -4.52
N GLN A 29 -1.45 9.12 -5.83
CA GLN A 29 -1.99 8.21 -6.84
C GLN A 29 -1.22 6.89 -6.86
N ASP A 30 0.11 6.93 -6.69
CA ASP A 30 0.90 5.70 -6.56
C ASP A 30 0.44 4.86 -5.37
N ARG A 31 0.20 5.51 -4.22
CA ARG A 31 -0.23 4.80 -3.01
C ARG A 31 -1.66 4.28 -3.14
N LYS A 32 -2.57 5.04 -3.73
CA LYS A 32 -3.93 4.57 -4.04
C LYS A 32 -3.90 3.35 -4.95
N ASN A 33 -3.13 3.39 -6.04
CA ASN A 33 -2.97 2.27 -6.97
C ASN A 33 -2.47 0.99 -6.28
N ILE A 34 -1.57 1.13 -5.31
CA ILE A 34 -1.05 0.00 -4.53
C ILE A 34 -2.14 -0.56 -3.59
N ILE A 35 -2.96 0.29 -2.98
CA ILE A 35 -4.10 -0.14 -2.14
C ILE A 35 -5.17 -0.82 -2.98
N ASP A 36 -5.53 -0.27 -4.15
CA ASP A 36 -6.50 -0.86 -5.06
C ASP A 36 -6.09 -2.30 -5.45
N LYS A 37 -4.80 -2.51 -5.77
CA LYS A 37 -4.24 -3.85 -6.02
C LYS A 37 -4.31 -4.78 -4.82
N LEU A 38 -4.15 -4.26 -3.59
CA LEU A 38 -4.33 -5.07 -2.39
C LEU A 38 -5.79 -5.52 -2.24
N LEU A 39 -6.74 -4.62 -2.50
CA LEU A 39 -8.17 -4.90 -2.34
C LEU A 39 -8.70 -5.94 -3.34
N GLU A 40 -8.03 -6.14 -4.47
CA GLU A 40 -8.28 -7.27 -5.38
C GLU A 40 -7.97 -8.64 -4.73
N ILE A 41 -7.04 -8.68 -3.78
CA ILE A 41 -6.59 -9.91 -3.10
C ILE A 41 -7.28 -10.07 -1.75
N VAL A 42 -7.42 -8.98 -1.00
CA VAL A 42 -7.99 -8.93 0.34
C VAL A 42 -9.30 -8.17 0.29
N PRO A 43 -10.45 -8.85 0.35
CA PRO A 43 -11.74 -8.18 0.29
C PRO A 43 -11.91 -7.23 1.47
N VAL A 44 -12.42 -6.03 1.21
CA VAL A 44 -12.65 -4.96 2.20
C VAL A 44 -13.47 -5.45 3.39
N SER A 45 -14.39 -6.39 3.18
CA SER A 45 -15.20 -7.01 4.25
C SER A 45 -14.39 -7.73 5.33
N ARG A 46 -13.10 -8.00 5.08
CA ARG A 46 -12.17 -8.62 6.03
C ARG A 46 -11.17 -7.63 6.62
N VAL A 47 -11.28 -6.34 6.30
CA VAL A 47 -10.41 -5.26 6.80
C VAL A 47 -11.14 -4.53 7.92
N GLU A 48 -10.70 -4.73 9.16
CA GLU A 48 -11.28 -4.06 10.33
C GLU A 48 -10.75 -2.62 10.47
N VAL A 49 -9.45 -2.43 10.21
CA VAL A 49 -8.76 -1.14 10.34
C VAL A 49 -7.82 -0.94 9.16
N LEU A 50 -7.91 0.22 8.51
CA LEU A 50 -6.97 0.68 7.50
C LEU A 50 -6.27 1.93 8.02
N LEU A 51 -4.96 1.83 8.26
CA LEU A 51 -4.12 2.96 8.62
C LEU A 51 -3.30 3.39 7.40
N ALA A 52 -3.39 4.67 7.06
CA ALA A 52 -2.67 5.26 5.94
C ALA A 52 -2.01 6.57 6.39
N ASP A 53 -0.83 6.88 5.82
CA ASP A 53 -0.10 8.11 6.15
C ASP A 53 -0.86 9.36 5.66
N ARG A 54 -0.59 10.53 6.23
CA ARG A 54 -1.26 11.81 5.96
C ARG A 54 -1.18 12.26 4.50
N GLU A 55 -0.26 11.69 3.71
CA GLU A 55 -0.20 11.88 2.25
C GLU A 55 -1.47 11.38 1.51
N PHE A 56 -2.32 10.60 2.18
CA PHE A 56 -3.64 10.22 1.67
C PHE A 56 -4.74 11.30 1.82
N LEU A 57 -4.48 12.39 2.55
CA LEU A 57 -5.49 13.40 2.88
C LEU A 57 -5.48 14.65 2.00
N SER A 58 -4.56 14.78 1.05
CA SER A 58 -4.58 15.90 0.09
C SER A 58 -5.28 15.47 -1.20
N ALA A 59 -6.60 15.67 -1.24
CA ALA A 59 -7.40 15.76 -2.46
C ALA A 59 -7.16 17.09 -3.18
#